data_AF-A0A2P4Z0D9-F1
#
_entry.id   AF-A0A2P4Z0D9-F1
#
_cell.length_a   1.000
_cell.length_b   1.000
_cell.length_c   1.000
_cell.angle_alpha   90.00
_cell.angle_beta   90.00
_cell.angle_gamma   90.00
#
_symmetry.space_group_name_H-M   'P 1'
#
loop_
_entity.id
_entity.type
_entity.pdbx_description
1 polymer ?
#
loop_
_entity_poly.entity_id
_entity_poly.type
_entity_poly.pdbx_seq_one_letter_code
_entity_poly.pdbx_strand_id
1 'polypeptide(L)'
;MISQVALLGIMWSLTYYMLSKYSENRQIAQFNPYEILEITPSSNTMSIKKAYRLMSLKYHPDKNPNDPTAAAKFMLIAKAYQALTDEVARSNYEKYGNPDGPTSMKVGIGLPSFLVSKKYQLFILCFLSLIILFVIPLAFIIYYRKQKKYASNGVYLTTLYFYSAAISDSTRFKALPEILALSTEFRSLKKNTSEDDKVISHLANILPEFKKRSFNNNSPSFFTAYYLILAHLYRKHSELTPSLKKVLEDILSKSISLTSSMLEISISRNFFHTSTSILAFRRSLIHALDGGPNASFLQIPYITENEVQHIKKGKTAVRNLVEFIKQDPANRKGLAEFNESQKLDIEAFCNLISPISVDSKVIVDDEQDIVVGDLGTIEINIDRVNLKENEACGPVHSPYFPTTKYEEWWVFAVTKGSNPQIIGYTRCSSNEKIVDAKIQFLIETPGNIDISLHLINDSYEGLDQVVNVSFVAKTIKEGIRQIYVHPEDEALDNEPTLFQHIMNQLDDNQLSTDTEDEAEDAAERSSSTE
;
A
#
# COMPACT_ATOMS: atom_id res chain seq x y z
N MET A 1 0.75 1.14 -20.60
CA MET A 1 1.51 0.12 -21.35
C MET A 1 2.14 0.65 -22.64
N ILE A 2 1.40 1.04 -23.69
CA ILE A 2 2.00 1.40 -25.00
C ILE A 2 3.05 2.52 -24.89
N SER A 3 2.77 3.57 -24.10
CA SER A 3 3.71 4.66 -23.84
C SER A 3 4.97 4.22 -23.09
N GLN A 4 4.85 3.28 -22.16
CA GLN A 4 5.97 2.74 -21.38
C GLN A 4 6.85 1.84 -22.25
N VAL A 5 6.25 1.03 -23.12
CA VAL A 5 6.97 0.19 -24.09
C VAL A 5 7.70 1.05 -25.11
N ALA A 6 7.09 2.14 -25.59
CA ALA A 6 7.74 3.09 -26.48
C ALA A 6 8.94 3.78 -25.81
N LEU A 7 8.79 4.23 -24.55
CA LEU A 7 9.90 4.82 -23.78
C LEU A 7 11.05 3.82 -23.60
N LEU A 8 10.73 2.57 -23.28
CA LEU A 8 11.71 1.50 -23.11
C LEU A 8 12.43 1.22 -24.45
N GLY A 9 11.72 1.19 -25.57
CA GLY A 9 12.30 1.05 -26.90
C GLY A 9 13.24 2.20 -27.26
N ILE A 10 12.89 3.44 -26.91
CA ILE A 10 13.76 4.61 -27.09
C ILE A 10 15.00 4.51 -26.19
N MET A 11 14.84 4.07 -24.94
CA MET A 11 15.97 3.89 -24.03
C MET A 11 16.95 2.82 -24.54
N TRP A 12 16.45 1.68 -25.01
CA TRP A 12 17.31 0.63 -25.57
C TRP A 12 17.97 1.04 -26.88
N SER A 13 17.28 1.77 -27.75
CA SER A 13 17.88 2.27 -28.99
C SER A 13 18.97 3.31 -28.71
N LEU A 14 18.75 4.18 -27.73
CA LEU A 14 19.75 5.18 -27.30
C LEU A 14 20.94 4.50 -26.62
N THR A 15 20.70 3.44 -25.85
CA THR A 15 21.77 2.63 -25.22
C THR A 15 22.59 1.88 -26.27
N TYR A 16 21.93 1.27 -27.26
CA TYR A 16 22.59 0.63 -28.40
C TYR A 16 23.41 1.63 -29.23
N TYR A 17 22.86 2.82 -29.46
CA TYR A 17 23.57 3.90 -30.12
C TYR A 17 24.83 4.31 -29.34
N MET A 18 24.72 4.48 -28.02
CA MET A 18 25.89 4.78 -27.17
C MET A 18 26.93 3.65 -27.18
N LEU A 19 26.51 2.38 -27.13
CA LEU A 19 27.40 1.21 -27.17
C LEU A 19 28.14 1.10 -28.51
N SER A 20 27.44 1.30 -29.62
CA SER A 20 28.06 1.30 -30.96
C SER A 20 29.11 2.41 -31.10
N LYS A 21 28.80 3.62 -30.61
CA LYS A 21 29.74 4.77 -30.59
C LYS A 21 30.90 4.58 -29.61
N TYR A 22 30.73 3.82 -28.53
CA TYR A 22 31.79 3.56 -27.55
C TYR A 22 32.94 2.72 -28.14
N SER A 23 32.64 1.80 -29.06
CA SER A 23 33.64 0.89 -29.62
C SER A 23 34.69 1.57 -30.54
N GLU A 24 34.37 2.73 -31.13
CA GLU A 24 35.27 3.51 -31.98
C GLU A 24 36.33 4.28 -31.16
N ASN A 25 36.04 4.65 -29.91
CA ASN A 25 36.97 5.38 -29.03
C ASN A 25 37.80 4.40 -28.20
N ARG A 26 38.62 3.57 -28.87
CA ARG A 26 39.54 2.65 -28.17
C ARG A 26 40.78 3.38 -27.65
N GLN A 27 40.95 3.25 -26.33
CA GLN A 27 42.17 3.39 -25.52
C GLN A 27 42.69 4.82 -25.30
N ILE A 28 42.57 5.29 -24.05
CA ILE A 28 43.58 6.15 -23.45
C ILE A 28 44.85 5.29 -23.45
N ALA A 29 45.68 5.42 -24.48
CA ALA A 29 46.90 4.64 -24.63
C ALA A 29 47.77 4.86 -23.37
N GLN A 30 48.01 3.78 -22.62
CA GLN A 30 49.01 3.77 -21.57
C GLN A 30 50.35 4.13 -22.21
N PHE A 31 51.07 5.10 -21.64
CA PHE A 31 52.31 5.61 -22.24
C PHE A 31 53.35 4.47 -22.35
N ASN A 32 53.58 3.96 -23.57
CA ASN A 32 54.59 2.93 -23.81
C ASN A 32 55.73 3.50 -24.68
N PRO A 33 56.90 3.82 -24.10
CA PRO A 33 57.98 4.48 -24.81
C PRO A 33 58.59 3.61 -25.92
N TYR A 34 58.50 2.27 -25.80
CA TYR A 34 59.00 1.33 -26.80
C TYR A 34 58.09 1.30 -28.04
N GLU A 35 56.77 1.30 -27.86
CA GLU A 35 55.80 1.39 -28.95
C GLU A 35 55.87 2.76 -29.65
N ILE A 36 56.01 3.85 -28.89
CA ILE A 36 56.11 5.22 -29.44
C ILE A 36 57.35 5.40 -30.32
N LEU A 37 58.47 4.76 -29.97
CA LEU A 37 59.71 4.78 -30.74
C LEU A 37 59.82 3.63 -31.77
N GLU A 38 58.82 2.75 -31.86
CA GLU A 38 58.79 1.55 -32.72
C GLU A 38 60.02 0.63 -32.52
N ILE A 39 60.42 0.40 -31.25
CA ILE A 39 61.58 -0.43 -30.88
C ILE A 39 61.19 -1.54 -29.89
N THR A 40 62.01 -2.59 -29.80
CA THR A 40 61.79 -3.67 -28.81
C THR A 40 62.37 -3.31 -27.43
N PRO A 41 61.83 -3.84 -26.32
CA PRO A 41 62.35 -3.60 -24.97
C PRO A 41 63.82 -4.01 -24.75
N SER A 42 64.36 -4.88 -25.60
CA SER A 42 65.75 -5.36 -25.57
C SER A 42 66.72 -4.50 -26.40
N SER A 43 66.27 -3.35 -26.92
CA SER A 43 67.06 -2.49 -27.80
C SER A 43 68.21 -1.78 -27.06
N ASN A 44 69.40 -1.78 -27.66
CA ASN A 44 70.59 -1.09 -27.13
C ASN A 44 70.44 0.45 -27.23
N THR A 45 71.21 1.19 -26.43
CA THR A 45 71.20 2.67 -26.38
C THR A 45 71.47 3.31 -27.76
N MET A 46 72.29 2.66 -28.60
CA MET A 46 72.56 3.11 -29.97
C MET A 46 71.33 2.99 -30.88
N SER A 47 70.52 1.93 -30.73
CA SER A 47 69.25 1.78 -31.47
C SER A 47 68.19 2.78 -31.01
N ILE A 48 68.12 3.09 -29.71
CA ILE A 48 67.19 4.08 -29.15
C ILE A 48 67.48 5.48 -29.73
N LYS A 49 68.77 5.88 -29.79
CA LYS A 49 69.18 7.15 -30.41
C LYS A 49 68.88 7.22 -31.90
N LYS A 50 69.07 6.10 -32.61
CA LYS A 50 68.78 6.00 -34.05
C LYS A 50 67.27 6.12 -34.31
N ALA A 51 66.45 5.41 -33.53
CA ALA A 51 64.99 5.44 -33.62
C ALA A 51 64.42 6.82 -33.31
N TYR A 52 64.90 7.47 -32.24
CA TYR A 52 64.54 8.84 -31.90
C TYR A 52 64.85 9.80 -33.06
N ARG A 53 66.06 9.75 -33.64
CA ARG A 53 66.43 10.63 -34.77
C ARG A 53 65.51 10.43 -35.98
N LEU A 54 65.15 9.18 -36.31
CA LEU A 54 64.25 8.85 -37.42
C LEU A 54 62.83 9.36 -37.16
N MET A 55 62.28 9.11 -35.97
CA MET A 55 60.93 9.49 -35.60
C MET A 55 60.77 11.00 -35.43
N SER A 56 61.75 11.67 -34.83
CA SER A 56 61.79 13.13 -34.72
C SER A 56 61.88 13.83 -36.08
N LEU A 57 62.60 13.25 -37.06
CA LEU A 57 62.62 13.76 -38.43
C LEU A 57 61.28 13.58 -39.15
N LYS A 58 60.60 12.45 -38.90
CA LYS A 58 59.29 12.12 -39.49
C LYS A 58 58.18 13.04 -38.98
N TYR A 59 58.17 13.34 -37.69
CA TYR A 59 57.14 14.14 -37.02
C TYR A 59 57.59 15.56 -36.66
N HIS A 60 58.68 16.06 -37.26
CA HIS A 60 59.18 17.40 -36.96
C HIS A 60 58.11 18.46 -37.28
N PRO A 61 57.82 19.42 -36.36
CA PRO A 61 56.75 20.41 -36.56
C PRO A 61 56.99 21.29 -37.78
N ASP A 62 58.26 21.57 -38.09
CA ASP A 62 58.68 22.40 -39.22
C ASP A 62 58.48 21.73 -40.58
N LYS A 63 58.46 20.39 -40.63
CA LYS A 63 58.20 19.62 -41.86
C LYS A 63 56.71 19.27 -42.03
N ASN A 64 55.92 19.40 -40.96
CA ASN A 64 54.50 19.08 -40.94
C ASN A 64 53.66 20.23 -40.34
N PRO A 65 53.73 21.46 -40.88
CA PRO A 65 53.11 22.65 -40.28
C PRO A 65 51.57 22.62 -40.28
N ASN A 66 50.96 21.79 -41.14
CA ASN A 66 49.49 21.69 -41.27
C ASN A 66 48.89 20.52 -40.46
N ASP A 67 49.70 19.70 -39.77
CA ASP A 67 49.21 18.57 -38.98
C ASP A 67 49.33 18.86 -37.47
N PRO A 68 48.23 19.22 -36.78
CA PRO A 68 48.25 19.48 -35.34
C PRO A 68 48.58 18.21 -34.52
N THR A 69 48.45 17.02 -35.11
CA THR A 69 48.82 15.76 -34.45
C THR A 69 50.32 15.48 -34.49
N ALA A 70 51.06 16.05 -35.45
CA ALA A 70 52.51 15.88 -35.58
C ALA A 70 53.26 16.51 -34.41
N ALA A 71 52.86 17.72 -33.97
CA ALA A 71 53.45 18.39 -32.81
C ALA A 71 53.24 17.58 -31.51
N ALA A 72 52.04 17.03 -31.30
CA ALA A 72 51.75 16.18 -30.15
C ALA A 72 52.56 14.88 -30.18
N LYS A 73 52.67 14.22 -31.35
CA LYS A 73 53.51 13.02 -31.52
C LYS A 73 54.99 13.32 -31.29
N PHE A 74 55.48 14.46 -31.77
CA PHE A 74 56.87 14.88 -31.55
C PHE A 74 57.19 15.04 -30.06
N MET A 75 56.28 15.65 -29.29
CA MET A 75 56.41 15.73 -27.83
C MET A 75 56.41 14.36 -27.16
N LEU A 76 55.54 13.44 -27.59
CA LEU A 76 55.50 12.06 -27.07
C LEU A 76 56.79 11.30 -27.40
N ILE A 77 57.35 11.47 -28.60
CA ILE A 77 58.62 10.87 -29.02
C ILE A 77 59.78 11.41 -28.18
N ALA A 78 59.80 12.71 -27.88
CA ALA A 78 60.79 13.32 -27.00
C ALA A 78 60.70 12.78 -25.57
N LYS A 79 59.49 12.67 -25.02
CA LYS A 79 59.24 12.06 -23.71
C LYS A 79 59.60 10.58 -23.67
N ALA A 80 59.32 9.82 -24.73
CA ALA A 80 59.66 8.41 -24.83
C ALA A 80 61.18 8.20 -24.85
N TYR A 81 61.91 9.06 -25.56
CA TYR A 81 63.36 9.07 -25.54
C TYR A 81 63.93 9.43 -24.16
N GLN A 82 63.38 10.45 -23.48
CA GLN A 82 63.76 10.79 -22.10
C GLN A 82 63.51 9.64 -21.13
N ALA A 83 62.33 9.00 -21.20
CA ALA A 83 61.98 7.85 -20.36
C ALA A 83 62.96 6.68 -20.48
N LEU A 84 63.65 6.54 -21.61
CA LEU A 84 64.59 5.44 -21.87
C LEU A 84 66.06 5.83 -21.72
N THR A 85 66.39 7.12 -21.62
CA THR A 85 67.77 7.62 -21.59
C THR A 85 68.17 8.31 -20.30
N ASP A 86 67.22 8.93 -19.60
CA ASP A 86 67.45 9.56 -18.31
C ASP A 86 67.07 8.60 -17.17
N GLU A 87 67.99 8.38 -16.24
CA GLU A 87 67.81 7.45 -15.12
C GLU A 87 66.64 7.86 -14.21
N VAL A 88 66.44 9.17 -14.01
CA VAL A 88 65.35 9.69 -13.17
C VAL A 88 64.00 9.49 -13.86
N ALA A 89 63.90 9.85 -15.14
CA ALA A 89 62.70 9.66 -15.94
C ALA A 89 62.36 8.17 -16.13
N ARG A 90 63.38 7.30 -16.25
CA ARG A 90 63.21 5.85 -16.33
C ARG A 90 62.68 5.25 -15.04
N SER A 91 63.25 5.63 -13.89
CA SER A 91 62.75 5.19 -12.58
C SER A 91 61.31 5.67 -12.34
N ASN A 92 60.99 6.89 -12.75
CA ASN A 92 59.62 7.42 -12.70
C ASN A 92 58.65 6.64 -13.60
N TYR A 93 59.09 6.28 -14.81
CA TYR A 93 58.31 5.44 -15.71
C TYR A 93 58.07 4.03 -15.15
N GLU A 94 59.11 3.40 -14.60
CA GLU A 94 59.01 2.06 -13.99
C GLU A 94 58.11 2.05 -12.74
N LYS A 95 58.09 3.14 -11.98
CA LYS A 95 57.31 3.26 -10.72
C LYS A 95 55.88 3.80 -10.93
N TYR A 96 55.65 4.69 -11.89
CA TYR A 96 54.38 5.41 -12.08
C TYR A 96 53.78 5.27 -13.49
N GLY A 97 54.45 4.59 -14.42
CA GLY A 97 53.99 4.39 -15.80
C GLY A 97 54.10 5.63 -16.69
N ASN A 98 54.76 6.71 -16.24
CA ASN A 98 54.97 7.94 -17.00
C ASN A 98 56.33 8.60 -16.62
N PRO A 99 57.14 9.12 -17.58
CA PRO A 99 58.43 9.75 -17.29
C PRO A 99 58.39 10.96 -16.36
N ASP A 100 57.25 11.68 -16.30
CA ASP A 100 57.13 12.92 -15.52
C ASP A 100 56.87 12.69 -14.01
N GLY A 101 56.78 11.44 -13.54
CA GLY A 101 56.53 11.09 -12.13
C GLY A 101 55.03 10.94 -11.77
N PRO A 102 54.67 10.99 -10.48
CA PRO A 102 53.29 10.75 -10.02
C PRO A 102 52.35 11.83 -10.56
N THR A 103 51.47 11.45 -11.48
CA THR A 103 50.44 12.34 -12.02
C THR A 103 49.33 12.51 -11.00
N SER A 104 49.03 13.76 -10.62
CA SER A 104 47.84 14.07 -9.82
C SER A 104 46.60 13.56 -10.56
N MET A 105 45.78 12.74 -9.90
CA MET A 105 44.55 12.17 -10.47
C MET A 105 43.63 13.31 -10.93
N LYS A 106 43.57 13.56 -12.24
CA LYS A 106 42.63 14.52 -12.81
C LYS A 106 41.26 13.86 -12.80
N VAL A 107 40.45 14.19 -11.80
CA VAL A 107 39.04 13.79 -11.74
C VAL A 107 38.31 14.53 -12.86
N GLY A 108 38.05 13.83 -13.96
CA GLY A 108 37.17 14.31 -15.01
C GLY A 108 35.71 14.08 -14.63
N ILE A 109 34.87 15.09 -14.77
CA ILE A 109 33.42 14.91 -14.69
C ILE A 109 32.98 14.31 -16.03
N GLY A 110 32.23 13.20 -16.01
CA GLY A 110 31.73 12.51 -17.21
C GLY A 110 30.66 13.26 -18.01
N LEU A 111 30.56 14.58 -17.83
CA LEU A 111 29.66 15.45 -18.59
C LEU A 111 30.33 15.88 -19.89
N PRO A 112 29.59 15.90 -21.01
CA PRO A 112 30.13 16.38 -22.27
C PRO A 112 30.53 17.85 -22.19
N SER A 113 31.63 18.20 -22.84
CA SER A 113 32.26 19.53 -22.75
C SER A 113 31.35 20.69 -23.18
N PHE A 114 30.33 20.44 -24.00
CA PHE A 114 29.37 21.47 -24.40
C PHE A 114 28.50 21.97 -23.22
N LEU A 115 28.17 21.11 -22.25
CA LEU A 115 27.37 21.49 -21.08
C LEU A 115 28.11 22.42 -20.12
N VAL A 116 29.44 22.32 -20.09
CA VAL A 116 30.32 23.08 -19.20
C VAL A 116 31.01 24.23 -19.95
N SER A 117 30.89 24.29 -21.27
CA SER A 117 31.51 25.33 -22.08
C SER A 117 30.94 26.72 -21.74
N LYS A 118 31.82 27.72 -21.61
CA LYS A 118 31.42 29.12 -21.36
C LYS A 118 30.42 29.67 -22.39
N LYS A 119 30.41 29.11 -23.60
CA LYS A 119 29.51 29.51 -24.69
C LYS A 119 28.03 29.25 -24.38
N TYR A 120 27.70 28.12 -23.73
CA TYR A 120 26.33 27.71 -23.45
C TYR A 120 25.94 27.80 -21.97
N GLN A 121 26.89 28.13 -21.09
CA GLN A 121 26.69 28.20 -19.65
C GLN A 121 25.47 29.05 -19.24
N LEU A 122 25.33 30.26 -19.79
CA LEU A 122 24.21 31.15 -19.46
C LEU A 122 22.86 30.56 -19.93
N PHE A 123 22.82 29.98 -21.12
CA PHE A 123 21.61 29.36 -21.67
C PHE A 123 21.16 28.16 -20.82
N ILE A 124 22.10 27.29 -20.45
CA ILE A 124 21.82 26.11 -19.61
C ILE A 124 21.35 26.54 -18.22
N LEU A 125 21.99 27.55 -17.61
CA LEU A 125 21.59 28.07 -16.31
C LEU A 125 20.19 28.69 -16.36
N CYS A 126 19.89 29.50 -17.38
CA CYS A 126 18.54 30.05 -17.57
C CYS A 126 17.49 28.95 -17.80
N PHE A 127 17.81 27.94 -18.60
CA PHE A 127 16.93 26.81 -18.86
C PHE A 127 16.65 25.99 -17.59
N LEU A 128 17.70 25.65 -16.83
CA LEU A 128 17.57 24.95 -15.55
C LEU A 128 16.78 25.79 -14.53
N SER A 129 17.07 27.09 -14.45
CA SER A 129 16.34 28.02 -13.59
C SER A 129 14.87 28.09 -13.99
N LEU A 130 14.54 28.07 -15.28
CA LEU A 130 13.16 28.05 -15.76
C LEU A 130 12.45 26.77 -15.35
N ILE A 131 13.11 25.62 -15.43
CA ILE A 131 12.55 24.33 -14.99
C ILE A 131 12.23 24.37 -13.49
N ILE A 132 13.18 24.82 -12.67
CA ILE A 132 13.05 24.81 -11.21
C ILE A 132 12.02 25.86 -10.75
N LEU A 133 11.99 27.05 -11.35
CA LEU A 133 11.10 28.12 -10.93
C LEU A 133 9.67 28.01 -11.49
N PHE A 134 9.50 27.42 -12.68
CA PHE A 134 8.21 27.38 -13.35
C PHE A 134 7.69 25.97 -13.60
N VAL A 135 8.50 25.08 -14.19
CA VAL A 135 8.01 23.75 -14.58
C VAL A 135 7.68 22.89 -13.36
N ILE A 136 8.59 22.79 -12.39
CA ILE A 136 8.38 22.00 -11.18
C ILE A 136 7.20 22.56 -10.36
N PRO A 137 7.12 23.87 -10.05
CA PRO A 137 5.99 24.43 -9.32
C PRO A 137 4.68 24.30 -10.07
N LEU A 138 4.65 24.50 -11.40
CA LEU A 138 3.43 24.35 -12.19
C LEU A 138 2.95 22.89 -12.20
N ALA A 139 3.85 21.94 -12.40
CA ALA A 139 3.54 20.51 -12.34
C ALA A 139 3.00 20.12 -10.96
N PHE A 140 3.63 20.61 -9.90
CA PHE A 140 3.16 20.43 -8.52
C PHE A 140 1.78 21.06 -8.31
N ILE A 141 1.53 22.28 -8.78
CA ILE A 141 0.23 22.95 -8.66
C ILE A 141 -0.86 22.17 -9.40
N ILE A 142 -0.59 21.69 -10.61
CA ILE A 142 -1.55 20.87 -11.38
C ILE A 142 -1.86 19.57 -10.63
N TYR A 143 -0.83 18.89 -10.15
CA TYR A 143 -0.96 17.66 -9.37
C TYR A 143 -1.76 17.91 -8.07
N TYR A 144 -1.37 18.92 -7.30
CA TYR A 144 -2.01 19.28 -6.03
C TYR A 144 -3.47 19.68 -6.23
N ARG A 145 -3.78 20.51 -7.23
CA ARG A 145 -5.17 20.89 -7.56
C ARG A 145 -6.02 19.71 -8.01
N LYS A 146 -5.41 18.70 -8.64
CA LYS A 146 -6.09 17.45 -8.98
C LYS A 146 -6.36 16.62 -7.73
N GLN A 147 -5.36 16.43 -6.86
CA GLN A 147 -5.49 15.60 -5.67
C GLN A 147 -6.39 16.21 -4.59
N LYS A 148 -6.38 17.53 -4.42
CA LYS A 148 -7.23 18.25 -3.45
C LYS A 148 -8.74 17.96 -3.61
N LYS A 149 -9.17 17.43 -4.75
CA LYS A 149 -10.58 17.10 -5.01
C LYS A 149 -11.00 15.73 -4.45
N TYR A 150 -10.05 14.86 -4.16
CA TYR A 150 -10.29 13.48 -3.74
C TYR A 150 -9.96 13.30 -2.26
N ALA A 151 -10.69 12.39 -1.61
CA ALA A 151 -10.37 11.85 -0.31
C ALA A 151 -9.28 10.76 -0.41
N SER A 152 -8.81 10.27 0.74
CA SER A 152 -7.82 9.20 0.84
C SER A 152 -8.25 7.91 0.11
N ASN A 153 -9.54 7.61 0.08
CA ASN A 153 -10.13 6.45 -0.58
C ASN A 153 -10.44 6.64 -2.07
N GLY A 154 -10.04 7.79 -2.66
CA GLY A 154 -10.25 8.10 -4.08
C GLY A 154 -11.64 8.62 -4.45
N VAL A 155 -12.54 8.83 -3.48
CA VAL A 155 -13.88 9.42 -3.68
C VAL A 155 -13.80 10.95 -3.70
N TYR A 156 -14.64 11.62 -4.49
CA TYR A 156 -14.68 13.08 -4.50
C TYR A 156 -15.17 13.64 -3.16
N LEU A 157 -14.51 14.69 -2.67
CA LEU A 157 -14.94 15.38 -1.43
C LEU A 157 -16.37 15.90 -1.53
N THR A 158 -16.81 16.32 -2.72
CA THR A 158 -18.21 16.75 -2.97
C THR A 158 -19.22 15.63 -2.73
N THR A 159 -18.87 14.39 -3.06
CA THR A 159 -19.71 13.22 -2.77
C THR A 159 -19.79 12.98 -1.27
N LEU A 160 -18.69 13.10 -0.54
CA LEU A 160 -18.68 12.96 0.92
C LEU A 160 -19.55 14.00 1.61
N TYR A 161 -19.45 15.28 1.20
CA TYR A 161 -20.33 16.34 1.72
C TYR A 161 -21.80 16.03 1.43
N PHE A 162 -22.12 15.56 0.23
CA PHE A 162 -23.48 15.14 -0.11
C PHE A 162 -23.97 13.98 0.76
N TYR A 163 -23.18 12.91 0.92
CA TYR A 163 -23.55 11.77 1.78
C TYR A 163 -23.77 12.21 3.22
N SER A 164 -22.94 13.10 3.74
CA SER A 164 -23.10 13.66 5.09
C SER A 164 -24.42 14.43 5.24
N ALA A 165 -24.97 15.01 4.18
CA ALA A 165 -26.28 15.67 4.23
C ALA A 165 -27.45 14.71 3.95
N ALA A 166 -27.25 13.72 3.09
CA ALA A 166 -28.30 12.82 2.61
C ALA A 166 -28.55 11.61 3.53
N ILE A 167 -27.52 11.14 4.25
CA ILE A 167 -27.60 9.97 5.13
C ILE A 167 -28.04 10.40 6.54
N SER A 168 -29.18 9.86 6.98
CA SER A 168 -29.74 9.98 8.32
C SER A 168 -29.81 8.62 9.00
N ASP A 169 -30.11 8.60 10.30
CA ASP A 169 -30.36 7.37 11.06
C ASP A 169 -31.59 6.59 10.57
N SER A 170 -32.47 7.22 9.80
CA SER A 170 -33.64 6.58 9.18
C SER A 170 -33.38 6.08 7.77
N THR A 171 -32.18 6.28 7.21
CA THR A 171 -31.83 5.78 5.88
C THR A 171 -31.74 4.25 5.92
N ARG A 172 -32.55 3.60 5.09
CA ARG A 172 -32.60 2.14 4.93
C ARG A 172 -32.34 1.77 3.48
N PHE A 173 -32.20 0.47 3.23
CA PHE A 173 -31.88 -0.13 1.93
C PHE A 173 -32.52 0.59 0.73
N LYS A 174 -33.84 0.79 0.75
CA LYS A 174 -34.61 1.36 -0.38
C LYS A 174 -34.17 2.77 -0.83
N ALA A 175 -33.54 3.54 0.05
CA ALA A 175 -33.06 4.88 -0.27
C ALA A 175 -31.62 4.89 -0.82
N LEU A 176 -30.85 3.82 -0.61
CA LEU A 176 -29.43 3.77 -0.96
C LEU A 176 -29.14 3.76 -2.47
N PRO A 177 -29.94 3.10 -3.34
CA PRO A 177 -29.75 3.20 -4.79
C PRO A 177 -29.80 4.64 -5.31
N GLU A 178 -30.73 5.45 -4.77
CA GLU A 178 -30.87 6.86 -5.13
C GLU A 178 -29.68 7.69 -4.65
N ILE A 179 -29.28 7.51 -3.38
CA ILE A 179 -28.12 8.21 -2.81
C ILE A 179 -26.84 7.85 -3.56
N LEU A 180 -26.64 6.58 -3.92
CA LEU A 180 -25.50 6.14 -4.72
C LEU A 180 -25.54 6.78 -6.11
N ALA A 181 -26.69 6.79 -6.79
CA ALA A 181 -26.82 7.37 -8.13
C ALA A 181 -26.52 8.89 -8.19
N LEU A 182 -26.74 9.62 -7.08
CA LEU A 182 -26.45 11.06 -6.97
C LEU A 182 -24.96 11.40 -6.75
N SER A 183 -24.10 10.39 -6.65
CA SER A 183 -22.66 10.58 -6.45
C SER A 183 -22.01 11.37 -7.59
N THR A 184 -21.07 12.26 -7.26
CA THR A 184 -20.46 13.14 -8.26
C THR A 184 -19.58 12.40 -9.27
N GLU A 185 -19.13 11.20 -8.91
CA GLU A 185 -18.43 10.21 -9.75
C GLU A 185 -19.23 9.82 -11.00
N PHE A 186 -20.56 9.88 -10.91
CA PHE A 186 -21.47 9.52 -11.99
C PHE A 186 -21.92 10.73 -12.83
N ARG A 187 -21.50 11.94 -12.47
CA ARG A 187 -21.81 13.14 -13.26
C ARG A 187 -21.08 13.17 -14.60
N SER A 188 -19.93 12.48 -14.70
CA SER A 188 -19.15 12.36 -15.93
C SER A 188 -19.50 11.13 -16.77
N LEU A 189 -20.58 10.41 -16.44
CA LEU A 189 -21.05 9.31 -17.28
C LEU A 189 -21.29 9.83 -18.71
N LYS A 190 -20.85 9.06 -19.70
CA LYS A 190 -20.93 9.45 -21.12
C LYS A 190 -22.38 9.73 -21.48
N LYS A 191 -22.58 10.72 -22.36
CA LYS A 191 -23.89 10.99 -22.94
C LYS A 191 -24.35 9.75 -23.71
N ASN A 192 -25.57 9.33 -23.40
CA ASN A 192 -26.25 8.18 -23.99
C ASN A 192 -26.52 8.40 -25.48
N THR A 193 -26.58 7.30 -26.23
CA THR A 193 -27.14 7.31 -27.59
C THR A 193 -28.67 7.42 -27.49
N SER A 194 -29.36 7.87 -28.55
CA SER A 194 -30.83 7.92 -28.55
C SER A 194 -31.49 6.56 -28.24
N GLU A 195 -30.82 5.45 -28.56
CA GLU A 195 -31.27 4.09 -28.21
C GLU A 195 -31.16 3.80 -26.72
N ASP A 196 -30.06 4.22 -26.09
CA ASP A 196 -29.82 4.04 -24.66
C ASP A 196 -30.90 4.79 -23.84
N ASP A 197 -31.29 5.99 -24.27
CA ASP A 197 -32.36 6.77 -23.63
C ASP A 197 -33.74 6.08 -23.71
N LYS A 198 -34.02 5.37 -24.82
CA LYS A 198 -35.24 4.57 -24.95
C LYS A 198 -35.23 3.38 -23.99
N VAL A 199 -34.09 2.70 -23.87
CA VAL A 199 -33.92 1.58 -22.93
C VAL A 199 -34.10 2.05 -21.48
N ILE A 200 -33.50 3.18 -21.11
CA ILE A 200 -33.67 3.74 -19.74
C ILE A 200 -35.13 4.10 -19.49
N SER A 201 -35.82 4.68 -20.46
CA SER A 201 -37.24 4.98 -20.36
C SER A 201 -38.10 3.72 -20.23
N HIS A 202 -37.72 2.63 -20.91
CA HIS A 202 -38.38 1.34 -20.78
C HIS A 202 -38.17 0.74 -19.38
N LEU A 203 -36.94 0.74 -18.88
CA LEU A 203 -36.60 0.29 -17.53
C LEU A 203 -37.36 1.06 -16.45
N ALA A 204 -37.54 2.38 -16.63
CA ALA A 204 -38.30 3.21 -15.72
C ALA A 204 -39.77 2.78 -15.57
N ASN A 205 -40.36 2.16 -16.60
CA ASN A 205 -41.73 1.67 -16.56
C ASN A 205 -41.85 0.27 -15.94
N ILE A 206 -40.82 -0.55 -16.04
CA ILE A 206 -40.84 -1.95 -15.58
C ILE A 206 -40.38 -2.06 -14.12
N LEU A 207 -39.36 -1.28 -13.74
CA LEU A 207 -38.70 -1.43 -12.45
C LEU A 207 -39.51 -0.75 -11.34
N PRO A 208 -39.51 -1.31 -10.11
CA PRO A 208 -40.20 -0.69 -8.99
C PRO A 208 -39.53 0.63 -8.63
N GLU A 209 -40.24 1.76 -8.75
CA GLU A 209 -39.76 3.01 -8.21
C GLU A 209 -39.95 3.04 -6.68
N PHE A 210 -38.84 3.09 -5.95
CA PHE A 210 -38.89 3.54 -4.56
C PHE A 210 -39.32 5.00 -4.53
N LYS A 211 -40.07 5.42 -3.50
CA LYS A 211 -40.46 6.83 -3.32
C LYS A 211 -39.19 7.71 -3.37
N LYS A 212 -39.03 8.44 -4.49
CA LYS A 212 -37.89 9.34 -4.71
C LYS A 212 -37.87 10.32 -3.54
N ARG A 213 -36.73 10.41 -2.86
CA ARG A 213 -36.50 11.57 -1.99
C ARG A 213 -36.50 12.78 -2.93
N SER A 214 -37.17 13.85 -2.56
CA SER A 214 -37.29 15.04 -3.41
C SER A 214 -35.95 15.77 -3.53
N PHE A 215 -34.97 15.15 -4.19
CA PHE A 215 -33.77 15.80 -4.65
C PHE A 215 -34.11 16.37 -6.01
N ASN A 216 -34.21 17.70 -6.12
CA ASN A 216 -34.57 18.45 -7.33
C ASN A 216 -33.60 18.27 -8.53
N ASN A 217 -32.86 17.17 -8.61
CA ASN A 217 -31.75 16.97 -9.52
C ASN A 217 -32.15 16.09 -10.71
N ASN A 218 -32.86 16.70 -11.67
CA ASN A 218 -33.33 16.05 -12.90
C ASN A 218 -32.21 15.85 -13.95
N SER A 219 -30.99 15.54 -13.52
CA SER A 219 -29.88 15.36 -14.47
C SER A 219 -30.00 14.02 -15.22
N PRO A 220 -29.80 13.96 -16.55
CA PRO A 220 -29.84 12.70 -17.30
C PRO A 220 -28.86 11.63 -16.78
N SER A 221 -27.69 12.07 -16.30
CA SER A 221 -26.67 11.19 -15.72
C SER A 221 -27.16 10.48 -14.46
N PHE A 222 -27.93 11.18 -13.60
CA PHE A 222 -28.55 10.59 -12.43
C PHE A 222 -29.56 9.51 -12.83
N PHE A 223 -30.50 9.81 -13.74
CA PHE A 223 -31.50 8.83 -14.17
C PHE A 223 -30.85 7.58 -14.76
N THR A 224 -29.81 7.79 -15.58
CA THR A 224 -29.01 6.70 -16.14
C THR A 224 -28.41 5.85 -15.03
N ALA A 225 -27.69 6.46 -14.09
CA ALA A 225 -27.06 5.72 -12.99
C ALA A 225 -28.10 4.98 -12.13
N TYR A 226 -29.20 5.64 -11.77
CA TYR A 226 -30.24 5.09 -10.91
C TYR A 226 -30.92 3.88 -11.52
N TYR A 227 -31.41 3.96 -12.76
CA TYR A 227 -32.09 2.83 -13.40
C TYR A 227 -31.12 1.71 -13.79
N LEU A 228 -29.85 2.00 -14.07
CA LEU A 228 -28.84 0.95 -14.26
C LEU A 228 -28.54 0.20 -12.96
N ILE A 229 -28.43 0.91 -11.83
CA ILE A 229 -28.30 0.27 -10.51
C ILE A 229 -29.52 -0.61 -10.24
N LEU A 230 -30.74 -0.09 -10.42
CA LEU A 230 -31.95 -0.90 -10.22
C LEU A 230 -32.01 -2.10 -11.18
N ALA A 231 -31.71 -1.91 -12.47
CA ALA A 231 -31.66 -3.00 -13.44
C ALA A 231 -30.67 -4.09 -13.02
N HIS A 232 -29.54 -3.71 -12.44
CA HIS A 232 -28.58 -4.65 -11.87
C HIS A 232 -29.16 -5.41 -10.67
N LEU A 233 -29.76 -4.71 -9.69
CA LEU A 233 -30.36 -5.34 -8.50
C LEU A 233 -31.47 -6.36 -8.84
N TYR A 234 -32.25 -6.09 -9.90
CA TYR A 234 -33.31 -6.97 -10.39
C TYR A 234 -32.86 -7.93 -11.52
N ARG A 235 -31.55 -8.06 -11.76
CA ARG A 235 -30.94 -8.95 -12.78
C ARG A 235 -31.51 -8.77 -14.21
N LYS A 236 -31.80 -7.53 -14.61
CA LYS A 236 -32.32 -7.17 -15.94
C LYS A 236 -31.23 -6.88 -16.98
N HIS A 237 -30.05 -7.51 -16.86
CA HIS A 237 -28.90 -7.30 -17.75
C HIS A 237 -29.17 -7.63 -19.22
N SER A 238 -30.17 -8.48 -19.51
CA SER A 238 -30.59 -8.82 -20.88
C SER A 238 -31.23 -7.65 -21.63
N GLU A 239 -31.82 -6.70 -20.92
CA GLU A 239 -32.49 -5.53 -21.49
C GLU A 239 -31.50 -4.39 -21.82
N LEU A 240 -30.23 -4.52 -21.43
CA LEU A 240 -29.20 -3.49 -21.59
C LEU A 240 -28.45 -3.59 -22.92
N THR A 241 -28.24 -2.46 -23.57
CA THR A 241 -27.33 -2.31 -24.72
C THR A 241 -25.87 -2.54 -24.30
N PRO A 242 -24.97 -2.92 -25.23
CA PRO A 242 -23.53 -3.07 -24.92
C PRO A 242 -22.89 -1.80 -24.37
N SER A 243 -23.34 -0.62 -24.82
CA SER A 243 -22.94 0.69 -24.27
C SER A 243 -23.34 0.84 -22.81
N LEU A 244 -24.61 0.56 -22.47
CA LEU A 244 -25.11 0.67 -21.10
C LEU A 244 -24.50 -0.37 -20.16
N LYS A 245 -24.19 -1.58 -20.65
CA LYS A 245 -23.45 -2.59 -19.86
C LYS A 245 -22.08 -2.06 -19.43
N LYS A 246 -21.34 -1.42 -20.33
CA LYS A 246 -20.05 -0.79 -20.01
C LYS A 246 -20.18 0.36 -19.01
N VAL A 247 -21.28 1.13 -19.08
CA VAL A 247 -21.59 2.18 -18.10
C VAL A 247 -21.89 1.56 -16.74
N LEU A 248 -22.67 0.48 -16.70
CA LEU A 248 -22.96 -0.26 -15.48
C LEU A 248 -21.69 -0.83 -14.84
N GLU A 249 -20.77 -1.39 -15.63
CA GLU A 249 -19.47 -1.86 -15.13
C GLU A 249 -18.65 -0.72 -14.49
N ASP A 250 -18.63 0.48 -15.09
CA ASP A 250 -17.95 1.65 -14.50
C ASP A 250 -18.61 2.07 -13.18
N ILE A 251 -19.94 2.04 -13.10
CA ILE A 251 -20.69 2.32 -11.86
C ILE A 251 -20.33 1.30 -10.77
N LEU A 252 -20.39 0.01 -11.09
CA LEU A 252 -20.12 -1.08 -10.14
C LEU A 252 -18.67 -1.05 -9.65
N SER A 253 -17.70 -0.75 -10.53
CA SER A 253 -16.28 -0.65 -10.15
C SER A 253 -15.99 0.42 -9.09
N LYS A 254 -16.80 1.49 -9.05
CA LYS A 254 -16.68 2.59 -8.07
C LYS A 254 -17.54 2.37 -6.83
N SER A 255 -18.51 1.46 -6.90
CA SER A 255 -19.54 1.27 -5.86
C SER A 255 -18.98 0.83 -4.51
N ILE A 256 -17.88 0.06 -4.47
CA ILE A 256 -17.25 -0.38 -3.22
C ILE A 256 -16.66 0.81 -2.45
N SER A 257 -15.88 1.68 -3.11
CA SER A 257 -15.29 2.87 -2.47
C SER A 257 -16.38 3.86 -2.01
N LEU A 258 -17.45 3.99 -2.80
CA LEU A 258 -18.58 4.85 -2.48
C LEU A 258 -19.38 4.34 -1.27
N THR A 259 -19.74 3.05 -1.27
CA THR A 259 -20.44 2.44 -0.12
C THR A 259 -19.55 2.38 1.11
N SER A 260 -18.22 2.30 0.99
CA SER A 260 -17.29 2.44 2.12
C SER A 260 -17.35 3.83 2.73
N SER A 261 -17.38 4.86 1.89
CA SER A 261 -17.58 6.24 2.36
C SER A 261 -18.93 6.44 3.05
N MET A 262 -20.01 5.85 2.52
CA MET A 262 -21.33 5.90 3.17
C MET A 262 -21.28 5.27 4.56
N LEU A 263 -20.60 4.13 4.68
CA LEU A 263 -20.49 3.36 5.90
C LEU A 263 -19.65 4.09 6.97
N GLU A 264 -18.50 4.66 6.60
CA GLU A 264 -17.69 5.49 7.51
C GLU A 264 -18.48 6.71 8.04
N ILE A 265 -19.29 7.35 7.18
CA ILE A 265 -20.15 8.47 7.59
C ILE A 265 -21.27 8.01 8.53
N SER A 266 -21.89 6.86 8.30
CA SER A 266 -22.93 6.36 9.22
C SER A 266 -22.34 5.93 10.56
N ILE A 267 -21.15 5.32 10.56
CA ILE A 267 -20.48 4.88 11.78
C ILE A 267 -20.04 6.06 12.63
N SER A 268 -19.41 7.08 12.03
CA SER A 268 -18.99 8.29 12.75
C SER A 268 -20.15 9.07 13.38
N ARG A 269 -21.38 8.82 12.94
CA ARG A 269 -22.61 9.40 13.49
C ARG A 269 -23.42 8.47 14.39
N ASN A 270 -22.89 7.28 14.70
CA ASN A 270 -23.57 6.25 15.50
C ASN A 270 -24.88 5.73 14.89
N PHE A 271 -25.01 5.73 13.56
CA PHE A 271 -26.19 5.20 12.87
C PHE A 271 -26.02 3.70 12.57
N PHE A 272 -26.18 2.86 13.59
CA PHE A 272 -25.96 1.41 13.46
C PHE A 272 -26.87 0.76 12.41
N HIS A 273 -28.19 0.97 12.48
CA HIS A 273 -29.12 0.38 11.52
C HIS A 273 -28.93 0.86 10.09
N THR A 274 -28.48 2.10 9.92
CA THR A 274 -28.11 2.63 8.60
C THR A 274 -26.83 1.95 8.10
N SER A 275 -25.84 1.74 8.98
CA SER A 275 -24.59 1.05 8.65
C SER A 275 -24.83 -0.39 8.21
N THR A 276 -25.67 -1.14 8.91
CA THR A 276 -26.06 -2.51 8.51
C THR A 276 -26.85 -2.52 7.20
N SER A 277 -27.72 -1.52 6.97
CA SER A 277 -28.44 -1.36 5.70
C SER A 277 -27.50 -1.05 4.53
N ILE A 278 -26.42 -0.28 4.76
CA ILE A 278 -25.40 0.02 3.75
C ILE A 278 -24.60 -1.24 3.39
N LEU A 279 -24.26 -2.07 4.38
CA LEU A 279 -23.61 -3.36 4.15
C LEU A 279 -24.53 -4.31 3.36
N ALA A 280 -25.81 -4.40 3.72
CA ALA A 280 -26.78 -5.17 2.94
C ALA A 280 -26.89 -4.67 1.47
N PHE A 281 -26.91 -3.35 1.27
CA PHE A 281 -26.88 -2.77 -0.08
C PHE A 281 -25.59 -3.07 -0.83
N ARG A 282 -24.44 -3.10 -0.16
CA ARG A 282 -23.17 -3.51 -0.77
C ARG A 282 -23.24 -4.96 -1.26
N ARG A 283 -23.73 -5.91 -0.45
CA ARG A 283 -23.94 -7.32 -0.85
C ARG A 283 -24.83 -7.42 -2.09
N SER A 284 -25.92 -6.67 -2.08
CA SER A 284 -26.86 -6.56 -3.19
C SER A 284 -26.22 -6.09 -4.51
N LEU A 285 -25.26 -5.17 -4.45
CA LEU A 285 -24.48 -4.74 -5.61
C LEU A 285 -23.45 -5.78 -6.06
N ILE A 286 -22.94 -6.62 -5.16
CA ILE A 286 -21.98 -7.69 -5.50
C ILE A 286 -22.70 -8.87 -6.15
N HIS A 287 -23.84 -9.29 -5.61
CA HIS A 287 -24.58 -10.47 -6.06
C HIS A 287 -25.72 -10.18 -7.05
N ALA A 288 -25.93 -8.91 -7.42
CA ALA A 288 -27.06 -8.47 -8.25
C ALA A 288 -28.40 -8.93 -7.65
N LEU A 289 -28.71 -8.47 -6.43
CA LEU A 289 -29.91 -8.85 -5.68
C LEU A 289 -30.61 -7.62 -5.10
N ASP A 290 -31.93 -7.67 -4.99
CA ASP A 290 -32.77 -6.57 -4.54
C ASP A 290 -32.85 -6.39 -3.01
N GLY A 291 -32.13 -7.20 -2.24
CA GLY A 291 -32.13 -7.17 -0.77
C GLY A 291 -33.45 -7.69 -0.17
N GLY A 292 -34.21 -8.48 -0.92
CA GLY A 292 -35.42 -9.14 -0.45
C GLY A 292 -35.15 -10.23 0.60
N PRO A 293 -36.20 -10.76 1.27
CA PRO A 293 -36.07 -11.77 2.34
C PRO A 293 -35.51 -13.13 1.89
N ASN A 294 -35.41 -13.34 0.56
CA ASN A 294 -34.90 -14.56 -0.06
C ASN A 294 -33.48 -14.39 -0.61
N ALA A 295 -32.86 -13.20 -0.47
CA ALA A 295 -31.56 -12.88 -1.05
C ALA A 295 -30.45 -13.87 -0.65
N SER A 296 -30.46 -14.33 0.61
CA SER A 296 -29.53 -15.36 1.12
C SER A 296 -29.51 -16.67 0.32
N PHE A 297 -30.61 -17.05 -0.33
CA PHE A 297 -30.67 -18.25 -1.18
C PHE A 297 -30.48 -17.92 -2.67
N LEU A 298 -30.96 -16.75 -3.13
CA LEU A 298 -30.86 -16.32 -4.53
C LEU A 298 -29.43 -15.97 -4.98
N GLN A 299 -28.50 -15.85 -4.03
CA GLN A 299 -27.06 -15.74 -4.32
C GLN A 299 -26.44 -17.07 -4.79
N ILE A 300 -27.07 -18.21 -4.49
CA ILE A 300 -26.62 -19.53 -4.92
C ILE A 300 -26.85 -19.66 -6.44
N PRO A 301 -25.90 -20.21 -7.21
CA PRO A 301 -26.07 -20.44 -8.64
C PRO A 301 -27.34 -21.24 -8.96
N TYR A 302 -28.00 -20.86 -10.06
CA TYR A 302 -29.20 -21.52 -10.61
C TYR A 302 -30.48 -21.52 -9.75
N ILE A 303 -30.41 -21.11 -8.48
CA ILE A 303 -31.60 -21.04 -7.61
C ILE A 303 -32.46 -19.83 -7.98
N THR A 304 -33.75 -20.07 -8.22
CA THR A 304 -34.76 -19.04 -8.43
C THR A 304 -35.77 -19.02 -7.29
N GLU A 305 -36.72 -18.09 -7.34
CA GLU A 305 -37.77 -17.97 -6.31
C GLU A 305 -38.61 -19.24 -6.14
N ASN A 306 -38.78 -20.04 -7.20
CA ASN A 306 -39.53 -21.29 -7.13
C ASN A 306 -38.82 -22.30 -6.23
N GLU A 307 -37.52 -22.50 -6.43
CA GLU A 307 -36.72 -23.43 -5.65
C GLU A 307 -36.58 -22.96 -4.21
N VAL A 308 -36.46 -21.65 -3.96
CA VAL A 308 -36.48 -21.08 -2.59
C VAL A 308 -37.76 -21.46 -1.85
N GLN A 309 -38.92 -21.44 -2.52
CA GLN A 309 -40.16 -21.90 -1.89
C GLN A 309 -40.12 -23.39 -1.54
N HIS A 310 -39.54 -24.22 -2.41
CA HIS A 310 -39.35 -25.65 -2.12
C HIS A 310 -38.39 -25.88 -0.95
N ILE A 311 -37.30 -25.11 -0.85
CA ILE A 311 -36.35 -25.17 0.27
C ILE A 311 -37.03 -24.81 1.60
N LYS A 312 -37.85 -23.75 1.61
CA LYS A 312 -38.49 -23.23 2.83
C LYS A 312 -39.77 -23.97 3.26
N LYS A 313 -40.35 -24.84 2.44
CA LYS A 313 -41.62 -25.55 2.74
C LYS A 313 -41.41 -27.01 3.13
N GLY A 314 -42.24 -27.55 4.01
CA GLY A 314 -42.29 -28.99 4.36
C GLY A 314 -41.50 -29.38 5.62
N LYS A 315 -41.41 -30.69 5.91
CA LYS A 315 -40.86 -31.22 7.19
C LYS A 315 -39.35 -30.96 7.37
N THR A 316 -38.59 -31.01 6.29
CA THR A 316 -37.13 -30.74 6.24
C THR A 316 -36.82 -29.32 5.75
N ALA A 317 -37.71 -28.35 6.05
CA ALA A 317 -37.53 -26.97 5.60
C ALA A 317 -36.27 -26.34 6.21
N VAL A 318 -35.57 -25.55 5.40
CA VAL A 318 -34.36 -24.84 5.80
C VAL A 318 -34.67 -23.35 5.98
N ARG A 319 -34.28 -22.78 7.11
CA ARG A 319 -34.61 -21.37 7.44
C ARG A 319 -33.51 -20.40 7.06
N ASN A 320 -32.25 -20.81 7.20
CA ASN A 320 -31.08 -19.97 6.96
C ASN A 320 -30.08 -20.68 6.03
N LEU A 321 -29.15 -19.90 5.48
CA LEU A 321 -28.14 -20.41 4.56
C LEU A 321 -27.18 -21.41 5.24
N VAL A 322 -26.85 -21.19 6.51
CA VAL A 322 -25.93 -22.05 7.26
C VAL A 322 -26.48 -23.47 7.43
N GLU A 323 -27.77 -23.61 7.72
CA GLU A 323 -28.49 -24.89 7.76
C GLU A 323 -28.50 -25.56 6.38
N PHE A 324 -28.62 -24.79 5.30
CA PHE A 324 -28.59 -25.31 3.93
C PHE A 324 -27.23 -25.90 3.59
N ILE A 325 -26.15 -25.19 3.93
CA ILE A 325 -24.77 -25.63 3.68
C ILE A 325 -24.45 -26.91 4.47
N LYS A 326 -24.95 -27.03 5.71
CA LYS A 326 -24.76 -28.20 6.58
C LYS A 326 -25.48 -29.47 6.11
N GLN A 327 -26.44 -29.36 5.18
CA GLN A 327 -27.09 -30.55 4.62
C GLN A 327 -26.12 -31.34 3.72
N ASP A 328 -26.24 -32.66 3.81
CA ASP A 328 -25.55 -33.61 2.94
C ASP A 328 -25.81 -33.27 1.46
N PRO A 329 -24.76 -33.05 0.62
CA PRO A 329 -24.91 -32.62 -0.78
C PRO A 329 -25.88 -33.48 -1.59
N ALA A 330 -25.91 -34.79 -1.37
CA ALA A 330 -26.80 -35.72 -2.07
C ALA A 330 -28.29 -35.54 -1.74
N ASN A 331 -28.59 -35.08 -0.52
CA ASN A 331 -29.95 -34.97 0.02
C ASN A 331 -30.41 -33.50 0.18
N ARG A 332 -29.68 -32.55 -0.41
CA ARG A 332 -30.02 -31.13 -0.33
C ARG A 332 -31.38 -30.85 -0.93
N LYS A 333 -32.21 -30.19 -0.13
CA LYS A 333 -33.59 -29.91 -0.50
C LYS A 333 -33.66 -28.87 -1.61
N GLY A 334 -34.66 -29.01 -2.49
CA GLY A 334 -34.88 -28.08 -3.60
C GLY A 334 -33.99 -28.34 -4.81
N LEU A 335 -33.10 -29.36 -4.76
CA LEU A 335 -32.18 -29.70 -5.85
C LEU A 335 -32.60 -30.91 -6.70
N ALA A 336 -33.82 -31.42 -6.51
CA ALA A 336 -34.27 -32.67 -7.15
C ALA A 336 -34.35 -32.60 -8.68
N GLU A 337 -34.68 -31.42 -9.22
CA GLU A 337 -34.84 -31.19 -10.67
C GLU A 337 -33.54 -30.78 -11.37
N PHE A 338 -32.46 -30.57 -10.61
CA PHE A 338 -31.18 -30.11 -11.15
C PHE A 338 -30.37 -31.28 -11.72
N ASN A 339 -29.61 -30.99 -12.77
CA ASN A 339 -28.65 -31.94 -13.32
C ASN A 339 -27.40 -32.06 -12.43
N GLU A 340 -26.61 -33.12 -12.61
CA GLU A 340 -25.41 -33.36 -11.78
C GLU A 340 -24.38 -32.23 -11.89
N SER A 341 -24.24 -31.59 -13.05
CA SER A 341 -23.34 -30.44 -13.22
C SER A 341 -23.76 -29.25 -12.36
N GLN A 342 -25.05 -28.91 -12.36
CA GLN A 342 -25.59 -27.80 -11.56
C GLN A 342 -25.48 -28.11 -10.06
N LYS A 343 -25.68 -29.37 -9.66
CA LYS A 343 -25.46 -29.78 -8.26
C LYS A 343 -24.01 -29.60 -7.84
N LEU A 344 -23.05 -29.96 -8.70
CA LEU A 344 -21.62 -29.76 -8.45
C LEU A 344 -21.27 -28.27 -8.34
N ASP A 345 -21.83 -27.42 -9.19
CA ASP A 345 -21.61 -25.96 -9.12
C ASP A 345 -22.18 -25.35 -7.83
N ILE A 346 -23.36 -25.82 -7.41
CA ILE A 346 -23.98 -25.43 -6.12
C ILE A 346 -23.13 -25.93 -4.95
N GLU A 347 -22.59 -27.15 -5.04
CA GLU A 347 -21.68 -27.69 -4.04
C GLU A 347 -20.39 -26.88 -3.94
N ALA A 348 -19.78 -26.53 -5.07
CA ALA A 348 -18.60 -25.67 -5.13
C ALA A 348 -18.87 -24.30 -4.49
N PHE A 349 -20.04 -23.71 -4.75
CA PHE A 349 -20.47 -22.46 -4.10
C PHE A 349 -20.62 -22.63 -2.58
N CYS A 350 -21.27 -23.70 -2.12
CA CYS A 350 -21.43 -23.97 -0.69
C CYS A 350 -20.10 -24.22 0.03
N ASN A 351 -19.11 -24.83 -0.65
CA ASN A 351 -17.78 -25.07 -0.09
C ASN A 351 -16.95 -23.79 -0.01
N LEU A 352 -17.16 -22.84 -0.94
CA LEU A 352 -16.52 -21.54 -0.93
C LEU A 352 -17.00 -20.67 0.24
N ILE A 353 -18.29 -20.74 0.55
CA ILE A 353 -18.87 -20.00 1.67
C ILE A 353 -18.37 -20.58 2.98
N SER A 354 -17.84 -19.71 3.84
CA SER A 354 -17.20 -20.07 5.09
C SER A 354 -18.05 -19.61 6.29
N PRO A 355 -18.88 -20.49 6.89
CA PRO A 355 -19.47 -20.21 8.19
C PRO A 355 -18.38 -20.00 9.23
N ILE A 356 -18.56 -18.99 10.08
CA ILE A 356 -17.59 -18.65 11.14
C ILE A 356 -18.02 -19.20 12.50
N SER A 357 -17.05 -19.48 13.35
CA SER A 357 -17.17 -19.58 14.81
C SER A 357 -16.47 -18.38 15.42
N VAL A 358 -17.01 -17.83 16.51
CA VAL A 358 -16.51 -16.58 17.10
C VAL A 358 -16.33 -16.77 18.59
N ASP A 359 -15.10 -16.58 19.04
CA ASP A 359 -14.77 -16.50 20.45
C ASP A 359 -14.40 -15.05 20.79
N SER A 360 -14.84 -14.55 21.94
CA SER A 360 -14.58 -13.17 22.34
C SER A 360 -14.44 -13.01 23.83
N LYS A 361 -13.56 -12.09 24.24
CA LYS A 361 -13.30 -11.74 25.64
C LYS A 361 -12.94 -10.26 25.75
N VAL A 362 -13.23 -9.66 26.90
CA VAL A 362 -12.79 -8.29 27.23
C VAL A 362 -11.61 -8.39 28.18
N ILE A 363 -10.52 -7.70 27.84
CA ILE A 363 -9.31 -7.62 28.65
C ILE A 363 -8.90 -6.16 28.81
N VAL A 364 -8.18 -5.85 29.89
CA VAL A 364 -7.41 -4.62 30.05
C VAL A 364 -5.95 -5.04 30.05
N ASP A 365 -5.10 -4.33 29.31
CA ASP A 365 -3.69 -4.67 29.21
C ASP A 365 -3.04 -4.55 30.60
N ASP A 366 -2.26 -5.56 30.98
CA ASP A 366 -1.52 -5.65 32.25
C ASP A 366 -2.35 -5.62 33.55
N GLU A 367 -3.69 -5.67 33.48
CA GLU A 367 -4.58 -5.67 34.64
C GLU A 367 -5.51 -6.90 34.68
N GLN A 368 -5.68 -7.50 35.87
CA GLN A 368 -6.60 -8.63 36.06
C GLN A 368 -8.05 -8.16 36.27
N ASP A 369 -8.21 -7.02 36.92
CA ASP A 369 -9.50 -6.42 37.23
C ASP A 369 -9.80 -5.32 36.23
N ILE A 370 -11.03 -5.29 35.73
CA ILE A 370 -11.50 -4.24 34.83
C ILE A 370 -12.08 -3.11 35.67
N VAL A 371 -11.50 -1.91 35.61
CA VAL A 371 -11.94 -0.76 36.41
C VAL A 371 -12.52 0.34 35.51
N VAL A 372 -13.46 1.12 36.07
CA VAL A 372 -14.00 2.30 35.39
C VAL A 372 -12.88 3.31 35.11
N GLY A 373 -12.82 3.78 33.87
CA GLY A 373 -11.79 4.69 33.36
C GLY A 373 -10.68 4.01 32.56
N ASP A 374 -10.61 2.67 32.58
CA ASP A 374 -9.62 1.93 31.82
C ASP A 374 -9.99 1.82 30.34
N LEU A 375 -8.98 1.61 29.50
CA LEU A 375 -9.14 1.30 28.09
C LEU A 375 -9.31 -0.21 27.93
N GLY A 376 -10.55 -0.66 27.80
CA GLY A 376 -10.86 -2.06 27.56
C GLY A 376 -10.61 -2.45 26.10
N THR A 377 -10.03 -3.62 25.90
CA THR A 377 -9.85 -4.25 24.58
C THR A 377 -10.76 -5.47 24.48
N ILE A 378 -11.66 -5.47 23.50
CA ILE A 378 -12.42 -6.66 23.10
C ILE A 378 -11.55 -7.44 22.12
N GLU A 379 -11.02 -8.58 22.54
CA GLU A 379 -10.36 -9.53 21.66
C GLU A 379 -11.41 -10.46 21.05
N ILE A 380 -11.41 -10.55 19.73
CA ILE A 380 -12.37 -11.32 18.94
C ILE A 380 -11.56 -12.24 18.04
N ASN A 381 -11.70 -13.54 18.25
CA ASN A 381 -11.11 -14.57 17.40
C ASN A 381 -12.22 -15.14 16.49
N ILE A 382 -12.02 -15.00 15.18
CA ILE A 382 -12.94 -15.50 14.17
C ILE A 382 -12.30 -16.73 13.51
N ASP A 383 -12.91 -17.89 13.65
CA ASP A 383 -12.48 -19.15 13.04
C ASP A 383 -13.40 -19.55 11.88
N ARG A 384 -12.86 -19.69 10.67
CA ARG A 384 -13.57 -20.19 9.49
C ARG A 384 -13.61 -21.73 9.50
N VAL A 385 -14.79 -22.28 9.82
CA VAL A 385 -14.96 -23.71 10.14
C VAL A 385 -14.69 -24.65 8.96
N ASN A 386 -14.87 -24.19 7.72
CA ASN A 386 -14.66 -24.99 6.51
C ASN A 386 -13.20 -25.04 6.04
N LEU A 387 -12.31 -24.19 6.56
CA LEU A 387 -10.92 -24.10 6.12
C LEU A 387 -9.99 -25.01 6.94
N LYS A 388 -9.01 -25.60 6.27
CA LYS A 388 -7.90 -26.32 6.93
C LYS A 388 -6.84 -25.35 7.44
N GLU A 389 -5.94 -25.84 8.28
CA GLU A 389 -4.79 -25.04 8.71
C GLU A 389 -3.95 -24.59 7.51
N ASN A 390 -3.53 -23.32 7.52
CA ASN A 390 -2.82 -22.64 6.42
C ASN A 390 -3.59 -22.51 5.10
N GLU A 391 -4.91 -22.74 5.12
CA GLU A 391 -5.78 -22.46 3.99
C GLU A 391 -6.38 -21.04 4.12
N ALA A 392 -6.60 -20.39 2.98
CA ALA A 392 -7.21 -19.07 2.92
C ALA A 392 -8.43 -19.10 1.99
N CYS A 393 -9.43 -18.30 2.31
CA CYS A 393 -10.62 -18.15 1.50
C CYS A 393 -10.28 -17.57 0.12
N GLY A 394 -10.87 -18.16 -0.92
CA GLY A 394 -10.78 -17.67 -2.28
C GLY A 394 -11.53 -16.35 -2.50
N PRO A 395 -11.50 -15.81 -3.73
CA PRO A 395 -12.30 -14.65 -4.10
C PRO A 395 -13.80 -14.97 -4.03
N VAL A 396 -14.60 -13.94 -3.77
CA VAL A 396 -16.06 -14.03 -3.71
C VAL A 396 -16.63 -14.46 -5.05
N HIS A 397 -17.57 -15.40 -5.03
CA HIS A 397 -18.32 -15.81 -6.20
C HIS A 397 -19.36 -14.74 -6.59
N SER A 398 -18.95 -13.81 -7.44
CA SER A 398 -19.77 -12.66 -7.90
C SER A 398 -19.78 -12.54 -9.43
N PRO A 399 -20.52 -13.40 -10.17
CA PRO A 399 -20.49 -13.44 -11.63
C PRO A 399 -21.04 -12.17 -12.32
N TYR A 400 -21.86 -11.40 -11.62
CA TYR A 400 -22.45 -10.16 -12.14
C TYR A 400 -21.65 -8.91 -11.78
N PHE A 401 -20.56 -9.05 -11.01
CA PHE A 401 -19.74 -7.95 -10.55
C PHE A 401 -18.42 -7.89 -11.34
N PRO A 402 -18.00 -6.73 -11.85
CA PRO A 402 -16.92 -6.64 -12.83
C PRO A 402 -15.52 -6.82 -12.25
N THR A 403 -15.34 -6.59 -10.95
CA THR A 403 -14.03 -6.65 -10.30
C THR A 403 -13.96 -7.82 -9.33
N THR A 404 -12.78 -8.43 -9.21
CA THR A 404 -12.54 -9.46 -8.20
C THR A 404 -12.61 -8.85 -6.80
N LYS A 405 -13.40 -9.44 -5.92
CA LYS A 405 -13.56 -9.04 -4.53
C LYS A 405 -13.19 -10.22 -3.62
N TYR A 406 -12.56 -9.91 -2.48
CA TYR A 406 -12.38 -10.83 -1.37
C TYR A 406 -13.32 -10.44 -0.25
N GLU A 407 -13.80 -11.40 0.53
CA GLU A 407 -14.73 -11.11 1.61
C GLU A 407 -14.10 -10.26 2.72
N GLU A 408 -14.90 -9.42 3.35
CA GLU A 408 -14.50 -8.66 4.54
C GLU A 408 -15.53 -8.84 5.64
N TRP A 409 -15.06 -9.01 6.87
CA TRP A 409 -15.91 -9.06 8.05
C TRP A 409 -15.91 -7.71 8.75
N TRP A 410 -17.10 -7.17 8.97
CA TRP A 410 -17.31 -5.96 9.75
C TRP A 410 -17.83 -6.35 11.12
N VAL A 411 -17.06 -6.05 12.17
CA VAL A 411 -17.45 -6.35 13.54
C VAL A 411 -17.81 -5.06 14.25
N PHE A 412 -19.06 -4.96 14.69
CA PHE A 412 -19.58 -3.82 15.45
C PHE A 412 -19.80 -4.22 16.90
N ALA A 413 -19.14 -3.52 17.82
CA ALA A 413 -19.50 -3.56 19.23
C ALA A 413 -20.58 -2.50 19.48
N VAL A 414 -21.77 -2.93 19.90
CA VAL A 414 -22.88 -2.03 20.18
C VAL A 414 -23.49 -2.28 21.57
N THR A 415 -24.05 -1.22 22.14
CA THR A 415 -24.82 -1.31 23.40
C THR A 415 -26.08 -2.13 23.19
N LYS A 416 -26.42 -3.03 24.13
CA LYS A 416 -27.72 -3.70 24.10
C LYS A 416 -28.86 -2.69 24.34
N GLY A 417 -29.89 -2.73 23.50
CA GLY A 417 -31.07 -1.87 23.64
C GLY A 417 -31.89 -1.74 22.36
N SER A 418 -32.97 -0.97 22.40
CA SER A 418 -33.82 -0.68 21.23
C SER A 418 -33.14 0.24 20.22
N ASN A 419 -32.28 1.14 20.69
CA ASN A 419 -31.44 2.02 19.87
C ASN A 419 -29.96 1.72 20.15
N PRO A 420 -29.37 0.70 19.48
CA PRO A 420 -27.99 0.32 19.69
C PRO A 420 -27.05 1.45 19.25
N GLN A 421 -26.20 1.90 20.17
CA GLN A 421 -25.11 2.83 19.89
C GLN A 421 -23.83 2.06 19.58
N ILE A 422 -23.06 2.54 18.61
CA ILE A 422 -21.78 1.95 18.24
C ILE A 422 -20.74 2.37 19.27
N ILE A 423 -20.19 1.41 20.00
CA ILE A 423 -19.08 1.61 20.95
C ILE A 423 -17.77 1.65 20.17
N GLY A 424 -17.62 0.70 19.24
CA GLY A 424 -16.46 0.60 18.37
C GLY A 424 -16.73 -0.36 17.22
N TYR A 425 -15.86 -0.33 16.23
CA TYR A 425 -15.92 -1.25 15.11
C TYR A 425 -14.53 -1.61 14.63
N THR A 426 -14.41 -2.76 13.98
CA THR A 426 -13.20 -3.15 13.27
C THR A 426 -13.55 -3.84 11.96
N ARG A 427 -12.66 -3.66 10.98
CA ARG A 427 -12.78 -4.24 9.64
C ARG A 427 -11.70 -5.29 9.47
N CYS A 428 -12.13 -6.52 9.26
CA CYS A 428 -11.26 -7.67 9.07
C CYS A 428 -11.20 -8.03 7.58
N SER A 429 -10.05 -7.75 6.95
CA SER A 429 -9.81 -8.09 5.53
C SER A 429 -8.89 -9.31 5.35
N SER A 430 -8.54 -10.02 6.43
CA SER A 430 -7.75 -11.26 6.33
C SER A 430 -8.63 -12.40 5.81
N ASN A 431 -8.06 -13.19 4.89
CA ASN A 431 -8.70 -14.36 4.31
C ASN A 431 -8.25 -15.68 4.96
N GLU A 432 -7.38 -15.62 5.97
CA GLU A 432 -6.84 -16.79 6.66
C GLU A 432 -7.89 -17.52 7.51
N LYS A 433 -7.67 -18.78 7.85
CA LYS A 433 -8.62 -19.53 8.70
C LYS A 433 -9.00 -18.78 10.00
N ILE A 434 -7.99 -18.31 10.73
CA ILE A 434 -8.15 -17.61 12.01
C ILE A 434 -7.89 -16.13 11.77
N VAL A 435 -8.81 -15.28 12.23
CA VAL A 435 -8.66 -13.83 12.16
C VAL A 435 -8.83 -13.25 13.56
N ASP A 436 -7.75 -12.67 14.07
CA ASP A 436 -7.76 -11.92 15.32
C ASP A 436 -8.14 -10.46 15.05
N ALA A 437 -9.15 -10.01 15.76
CA ALA A 437 -9.66 -8.65 15.68
C ALA A 437 -9.73 -8.04 17.07
N LYS A 438 -9.40 -6.75 17.18
CA LYS A 438 -9.42 -6.01 18.43
C LYS A 438 -10.28 -4.77 18.30
N ILE A 439 -11.09 -4.49 19.31
CA ILE A 439 -11.86 -3.24 19.44
C ILE A 439 -11.53 -2.63 20.79
N GLN A 440 -10.94 -1.43 20.78
CA GLN A 440 -10.61 -0.69 21.99
C GLN A 440 -11.72 0.32 22.31
N PHE A 441 -12.09 0.43 23.58
CA PHE A 441 -13.12 1.36 24.04
C PHE A 441 -12.88 1.78 25.49
N LEU A 442 -13.40 2.96 25.86
CA LEU A 442 -13.32 3.46 27.22
C LEU A 442 -14.44 2.87 28.07
N ILE A 443 -14.11 2.44 29.29
CA ILE A 443 -15.09 1.90 30.24
C ILE A 443 -15.64 3.02 31.11
N GLU A 444 -16.87 3.43 30.84
CA GLU A 444 -17.46 4.64 31.47
C GLU A 444 -18.24 4.36 32.75
N THR A 445 -18.91 3.21 32.86
CA THR A 445 -19.86 2.92 33.94
C THR A 445 -19.43 1.72 34.78
N PRO A 446 -19.60 1.77 36.12
CA PRO A 446 -19.36 0.59 36.96
C PRO A 446 -20.54 -0.40 36.86
N GLY A 447 -20.25 -1.68 37.15
CA GLY A 447 -21.24 -2.75 37.22
C GLY A 447 -21.11 -3.77 36.08
N ASN A 448 -22.17 -4.56 35.88
CA ASN A 448 -22.20 -5.56 34.81
C ASN A 448 -22.55 -4.87 33.48
N ILE A 449 -21.61 -4.88 32.55
CA ILE A 449 -21.75 -4.29 31.22
C ILE A 449 -21.96 -5.40 30.21
N ASP A 450 -23.02 -5.26 29.43
CA ASP A 450 -23.37 -6.16 28.35
C ASP A 450 -23.16 -5.49 26.99
N ILE A 451 -22.24 -6.02 26.19
CA ILE A 451 -21.97 -5.58 24.82
C ILE A 451 -22.47 -6.66 23.84
N SER A 452 -23.14 -6.23 22.78
CA SER A 452 -23.48 -7.10 21.65
C SER A 452 -22.53 -6.86 20.48
N LEU A 453 -21.82 -7.91 20.08
CA LEU A 453 -20.95 -7.93 18.90
C LEU A 453 -21.76 -8.41 17.70
N HIS A 454 -21.89 -7.57 16.68
CA HIS A 454 -22.51 -7.92 15.40
C HIS A 454 -21.42 -8.12 14.36
N LEU A 455 -21.25 -9.36 13.91
CA LEU A 455 -20.33 -9.74 12.84
C LEU A 455 -21.11 -9.83 11.53
N ILE A 456 -20.77 -8.97 10.57
CA ILE A 456 -21.52 -8.74 9.35
C ILE A 456 -20.58 -8.93 8.17
N ASN A 457 -20.84 -9.94 7.32
CA ASN A 457 -20.01 -10.22 6.15
C ASN A 457 -20.33 -9.21 5.03
N ASP A 458 -19.37 -8.56 4.39
CA ASP A 458 -19.69 -7.51 3.41
C ASP A 458 -20.18 -8.05 2.04
N SER A 459 -19.97 -9.34 1.79
CA SER A 459 -20.11 -9.97 0.48
C SER A 459 -21.32 -10.91 0.44
N TYR A 460 -21.41 -11.86 1.37
CA TYR A 460 -22.46 -12.86 1.41
C TYR A 460 -23.57 -12.53 2.42
N GLU A 461 -24.81 -12.87 2.06
CA GLU A 461 -25.96 -12.75 2.96
C GLU A 461 -26.28 -14.07 3.66
N GLY A 462 -26.72 -14.00 4.92
CA GLY A 462 -27.11 -15.17 5.72
C GLY A 462 -25.99 -15.79 6.56
N LEU A 463 -24.82 -15.16 6.63
CA LEU A 463 -23.69 -15.56 7.48
C LEU A 463 -23.50 -14.68 8.72
N ASP A 464 -24.34 -13.66 8.88
CA ASP A 464 -24.23 -12.71 9.98
C ASP A 464 -24.44 -13.38 11.33
N GLN A 465 -23.62 -13.01 12.31
CA GLN A 465 -23.67 -13.54 13.67
C GLN A 465 -23.74 -12.43 14.69
N VAL A 466 -24.40 -12.72 15.81
CA VAL A 466 -24.48 -11.83 16.97
C VAL A 466 -24.00 -12.59 18.19
N VAL A 467 -22.96 -12.08 18.83
CA VAL A 467 -22.35 -12.66 20.04
C VAL A 467 -22.47 -11.64 21.17
N ASN A 468 -22.91 -12.06 22.35
CA ASN A 468 -23.01 -11.19 23.50
C ASN A 468 -21.82 -11.42 24.42
N VAL A 469 -21.17 -10.33 24.83
CA VAL A 469 -20.04 -10.35 25.76
C VAL A 469 -20.43 -9.54 26.98
N SER A 470 -20.33 -10.16 28.15
CA SER A 470 -20.62 -9.53 29.44
C SER A 470 -19.39 -9.54 30.31
N PHE A 471 -19.11 -8.42 30.98
CA PHE A 471 -18.01 -8.29 31.93
C PHE A 471 -18.39 -7.34 33.06
N VAL A 472 -17.69 -7.44 34.20
CA VAL A 472 -17.95 -6.61 35.37
C VAL A 472 -16.87 -5.56 35.50
N ALA A 473 -17.26 -4.28 35.44
CA ALA A 473 -16.40 -3.15 35.71
C ALA A 473 -16.49 -2.75 37.19
N LYS A 474 -15.37 -2.80 37.90
CA LYS A 474 -15.26 -2.39 39.32
C LYS A 474 -15.11 -0.88 39.45
N THR A 475 -15.52 -0.34 40.58
CA THR A 475 -15.25 1.07 40.91
C THR A 475 -13.76 1.26 41.21
N ILE A 476 -13.20 2.46 40.99
CA ILE A 476 -11.79 2.80 41.30
C ILE A 476 -11.40 2.44 42.75
N LYS A 477 -12.35 2.48 43.70
CA LYS A 477 -12.11 2.12 45.11
C LYS A 477 -12.05 0.62 45.38
N GLU A 478 -12.63 -0.19 44.50
CA GLU A 478 -12.78 -1.65 44.64
C GLU A 478 -11.72 -2.41 43.85
N GLY A 479 -11.20 -1.81 42.77
CA GLY A 479 -10.08 -2.35 42.01
C GLY A 479 -8.76 -2.10 42.74
N ILE A 480 -8.16 -3.16 43.29
CA ILE A 480 -6.79 -3.09 43.80
C ILE A 480 -5.87 -3.15 42.59
N ARG A 481 -5.32 -2.01 42.17
CA ARG A 481 -4.28 -1.97 41.13
C ARG A 481 -3.03 -2.66 41.67
N GLN A 482 -2.80 -3.91 41.29
CA GLN A 482 -1.52 -4.56 41.51
C GLN A 482 -0.57 -4.00 40.47
N ILE A 483 0.29 -3.07 40.86
CA ILE A 483 1.36 -2.56 40.00
C ILE A 483 2.31 -3.74 39.76
N TYR A 484 2.31 -4.30 38.55
CA TYR A 484 3.30 -5.29 38.14
C TYR A 484 4.61 -4.55 37.84
N VAL A 485 5.53 -4.55 38.80
CA VAL A 485 6.88 -4.03 38.62
C VAL A 485 7.68 -5.08 37.85
N HIS A 486 8.24 -4.73 36.69
CA HIS A 486 9.05 -5.67 35.92
C HIS A 486 10.31 -6.03 36.74
N PRO A 487 10.80 -7.29 36.72
CA PRO A 487 11.99 -7.66 37.49
C PRO A 487 13.25 -6.85 37.12
N GLU A 488 13.32 -6.35 35.88
CA GLU A 488 14.39 -5.45 35.44
C GLU A 488 14.25 -4.05 36.06
N ASP A 489 13.04 -3.57 36.30
CA ASP A 489 12.80 -2.29 36.98
C ASP A 489 13.16 -2.40 38.48
N GLU A 490 12.86 -3.55 39.10
CA GLU A 490 13.27 -3.85 40.47
C GLU A 490 14.80 -4.00 40.60
N ALA A 491 15.46 -4.50 39.54
CA ALA A 491 16.92 -4.55 39.49
C ALA A 491 17.55 -3.16 39.35
N LEU A 492 16.96 -2.26 38.56
CA LEU A 492 17.39 -0.86 38.41
C LEU A 492 17.31 -0.08 39.72
N ASP A 493 16.30 -0.34 40.56
CA ASP A 493 16.20 0.27 41.90
C ASP A 493 17.33 -0.17 42.84
N ASN A 494 17.93 -1.34 42.60
CA ASN A 494 19.08 -1.84 43.34
C ASN A 494 20.43 -1.35 42.77
N GLU A 495 20.43 -0.75 41.58
CA GLU A 495 21.62 -0.13 41.02
C GLU A 495 21.87 1.22 41.71
N PRO A 496 23.12 1.52 42.11
CA PRO A 496 23.44 2.80 42.68
C PRO A 496 23.13 3.89 41.65
N THR A 497 22.37 4.90 42.08
CA THR A 497 22.07 6.05 41.22
C THR A 497 23.36 6.69 40.70
N LEU A 498 23.32 7.34 39.54
CA LEU A 498 24.47 8.08 38.99
C LEU A 498 25.10 9.02 40.04
N PHE A 499 24.27 9.62 40.90
CA PHE A 499 24.72 10.46 42.00
C PHE A 499 25.49 9.68 43.07
N GLN A 500 25.01 8.50 43.49
CA GLN A 500 25.76 7.60 44.38
C GLN A 500 27.07 7.13 43.76
N HIS A 501 27.09 6.86 42.46
CA HIS A 501 28.31 6.44 41.78
C HIS A 501 29.37 7.57 41.76
N ILE A 502 28.94 8.80 41.53
CA ILE A 502 29.81 9.99 41.60
C ILE A 502 30.30 10.22 43.04
N MET A 503 29.45 10.08 44.05
CA MET A 503 29.85 10.23 45.46
C MET A 503 30.84 9.16 45.90
N ASN A 504 30.61 7.89 45.56
CA ASN A 504 31.56 6.82 45.87
C ASN A 504 32.91 7.04 45.17
N GLN A 505 32.93 7.54 43.93
CA GLN A 505 34.18 7.90 43.25
C GLN A 505 34.91 9.10 43.90
N LEU A 506 34.18 10.03 44.50
CA LEU A 506 34.79 11.13 45.25
C LEU A 506 35.39 10.65 46.57
N ASP A 507 34.69 9.74 47.28
CA ASP A 507 35.19 9.12 48.51
C ASP A 507 36.42 8.23 48.24
N ASP A 508 36.43 7.44 47.16
CA ASP A 508 37.58 6.61 46.77
C ASP A 508 38.82 7.47 46.39
N ASN A 509 38.60 8.66 45.81
CA ASN A 509 39.70 9.59 45.50
C ASN A 509 40.23 10.32 46.73
N GLN A 510 39.41 10.50 47.79
CA GLN A 510 39.88 11.03 49.07
C GLN A 510 40.66 9.97 49.88
N LEU A 511 40.22 8.71 49.84
CA LEU A 511 40.95 7.63 50.51
C LEU A 511 42.32 7.34 49.89
N SER A 512 42.46 7.51 48.58
CA SER A 512 43.73 7.27 47.89
C SER A 512 44.76 8.40 48.12
N THR A 513 44.31 9.63 48.33
CA THR A 513 45.20 10.77 48.66
C THR A 513 45.74 10.67 50.08
N ASP A 514 44.92 10.25 51.05
CA ASP A 514 45.39 10.05 52.44
C ASP A 514 46.43 8.92 52.56
N THR A 515 46.40 7.91 51.68
CA THR A 515 47.39 6.81 51.69
C THR A 515 48.73 7.16 51.05
N GLU A 516 48.78 8.14 50.13
CA GLU A 516 50.04 8.58 49.52
C GLU A 516 50.83 9.49 50.48
N ASP A 517 50.14 10.35 51.23
CA ASP A 517 50.78 11.26 52.21
C ASP A 517 51.39 10.50 53.41
N GLU A 518 50.79 9.39 53.87
CA GLU A 518 51.39 8.55 54.93
C GLU A 518 52.64 7.77 54.46
N ALA A 519 52.77 7.51 53.15
CA ALA A 519 53.91 6.79 52.60
C ALA A 519 55.15 7.69 52.40
N GLU A 520 54.97 8.96 52.07
CA GLU A 520 56.08 9.93 51.96
C GLU A 520 56.68 10.27 53.33
N ASP A 521 55.86 10.43 54.38
CA ASP A 521 56.33 10.70 55.75
C ASP A 521 57.13 9.53 56.36
N ALA A 522 56.83 8.29 55.96
CA ALA A 522 57.58 7.11 56.38
C ALA A 522 58.94 6.99 55.67
N ALA A 523 59.05 7.46 54.42
CA ALA A 523 60.27 7.43 53.65
C ALA A 523 61.30 8.47 54.15
N GLU A 524 60.87 9.68 54.52
CA GLU A 524 61.78 10.71 55.04
C GLU A 524 62.40 10.34 56.40
N ARG A 525 61.66 9.66 57.28
CA ARG A 525 62.19 9.19 58.58
C ARG A 525 63.24 8.09 58.46
N SER A 526 63.29 7.38 57.34
CA SER A 526 64.27 6.30 57.11
C SER A 526 65.64 6.79 56.59
N SER A 527 65.72 8.04 56.10
CA SER A 527 66.92 8.60 55.46
C SER A 527 67.83 9.43 56.38
N SER A 528 67.54 9.49 57.69
CA SER A 528 68.28 10.30 58.67
C SER A 528 69.06 9.50 59.74
N THR A 529 69.22 8.19 59.55
CA THR A 529 70.11 7.36 60.36
C THR A 529 70.93 6.40 59.49
N GLU A 530 72.23 6.65 59.50
CA GLU A 530 73.38 5.92 58.90
C GLU A 530 73.83 6.29 57.48
#